data_AF-A0A926ZBV5-F1
#
_entry.id   AF-A0A926ZBV5-F1
#
_cell.length_a   1.000
_cell.length_b   1.000
_cell.length_c   1.000
_cell.angle_alpha   90.00
_cell.angle_beta   90.00
_cell.angle_gamma   90.00
#
_symmetry.space_group_name_H-M   'P 1'
#
loop_
_entity.id
_entity.type
_entity.pdbx_description
1 polymer ?
#
loop_
_entity_poly.entity_id
_entity_poly.type
_entity_poly.pdbx_seq_one_letter_code
_entity_poly.pdbx_strand_id
1 'polypeptide(L)'
;MIQRYAIACITLVAVALPQVALAIPLQAGTYSNRNRIIDIRSQGDRLCFQSFSNNRLVTASISRDRSNNDFYKVNETEERLYQEELGRILAGPLHQLQPYALSNDYSGNVNPLMRECLDDNGRYYEEVQTVG
;
A
#
# COMPACT_ATOMS: atom_id res chain seq x y z
N MET A 1 23.93 -58.30 35.32
CA MET A 1 23.17 -57.78 34.16
C MET A 1 23.48 -56.30 34.03
N ILE A 2 24.08 -55.85 32.93
CA ILE A 2 24.52 -54.46 32.74
C ILE A 2 23.76 -53.92 31.53
N GLN A 3 22.89 -52.93 31.75
CA GLN A 3 22.07 -52.32 30.72
C GLN A 3 22.71 -50.97 30.34
N ARG A 4 23.22 -50.88 29.11
CA ARG A 4 23.86 -49.68 28.54
C ARG A 4 22.79 -48.83 27.86
N TYR A 5 22.63 -47.57 28.28
CA TYR A 5 21.81 -46.58 27.58
C TYR A 5 22.70 -45.76 26.65
N ALA A 6 22.43 -45.82 25.36
CA ALA A 6 23.06 -44.96 24.36
C ALA A 6 22.28 -43.64 24.27
N ILE A 7 22.94 -42.53 24.60
CA ILE A 7 22.40 -41.18 24.43
C ILE A 7 22.73 -40.73 23.01
N ALA A 8 21.71 -40.65 22.15
CA ALA A 8 21.82 -40.08 20.82
C ALA A 8 21.73 -38.55 20.91
N CYS A 9 22.85 -37.86 20.79
CA CYS A 9 22.88 -36.41 20.61
C CYS A 9 22.41 -36.07 19.20
N ILE A 10 21.18 -35.56 19.07
CA ILE A 10 20.68 -34.94 17.84
C ILE A 10 21.20 -33.50 17.82
N THR A 11 22.20 -33.23 16.99
CA THR A 11 22.64 -31.86 16.70
C THR A 11 21.66 -31.22 15.74
N LEU A 12 20.83 -30.29 16.24
CA LEU A 12 20.04 -29.39 15.40
C LEU A 12 20.98 -28.43 14.67
N VAL A 13 21.12 -28.61 13.36
CA VAL A 13 21.73 -27.61 12.48
C VAL A 13 20.68 -26.53 12.25
N ALA A 14 20.81 -25.39 12.92
CA ALA A 14 20.01 -24.21 12.64
C ALA A 14 20.43 -23.63 11.29
N VAL A 15 19.66 -23.92 10.24
CA VAL A 15 19.81 -23.29 8.93
C VAL A 15 19.25 -21.88 9.04
N ALA A 16 20.12 -20.88 9.16
CA ALA A 16 19.74 -19.49 9.07
C ALA A 16 19.32 -19.19 7.62
N LEU A 17 18.01 -19.27 7.36
CA LEU A 17 17.46 -18.74 6.11
C LEU A 17 17.69 -17.23 6.08
N PRO A 18 18.15 -16.65 4.96
CA PRO A 18 18.22 -15.21 4.83
C PRO A 18 16.81 -14.66 5.02
N GLN A 19 16.65 -13.80 6.02
CA GLN A 19 15.40 -13.10 6.29
C GLN A 19 15.15 -12.15 5.12
N VAL A 20 14.38 -12.59 4.13
CA VAL A 20 13.84 -11.67 3.13
C VAL A 20 12.81 -10.85 3.90
N ALA A 21 13.17 -9.59 4.22
CA ALA A 21 12.21 -8.64 4.75
C ALA A 21 11.09 -8.49 3.72
N LEU A 22 9.94 -9.12 3.98
CA LEU A 22 8.77 -8.99 3.12
C LEU A 22 8.26 -7.56 3.24
N ALA A 23 8.32 -6.80 2.14
CA ALA A 23 7.70 -5.49 2.07
C ALA A 23 6.22 -5.61 2.49
N ILE A 24 5.80 -4.76 3.43
CA ILE A 24 4.43 -4.76 3.94
C ILE A 24 3.51 -4.37 2.77
N PRO A 25 2.42 -5.11 2.49
CA PRO A 25 1.51 -4.75 1.43
C PRO A 25 0.81 -3.43 1.76
N LEU A 26 0.48 -2.67 0.71
CA LEU A 26 -0.24 -1.40 0.85
C LEU A 26 -1.60 -1.63 1.53
N GLN A 27 -1.82 -0.96 2.66
CA GLN A 27 -3.03 -1.05 3.45
C GLN A 27 -4.10 -0.08 2.92
N ALA A 28 -5.31 -0.57 2.70
CA ALA A 28 -6.46 0.27 2.40
C ALA A 28 -6.82 1.14 3.62
N GLY A 29 -7.23 2.38 3.37
CA GLY A 29 -7.52 3.36 4.40
C GLY A 29 -7.44 4.79 3.88
N THR A 30 -7.90 5.72 4.71
CA THR A 30 -7.78 7.15 4.44
C THR A 30 -6.56 7.67 5.18
N TYR A 31 -5.63 8.27 4.45
CA TYR A 31 -4.37 8.80 4.94
C TYR A 31 -4.37 10.31 4.78
N SER A 32 -3.94 11.02 5.82
CA SER A 32 -3.87 12.48 5.81
C SER A 32 -2.45 12.95 6.08
N ASN A 33 -2.07 13.99 5.36
CA ASN A 33 -1.03 14.92 5.79
C ASN A 33 -1.65 16.32 5.93
N ARG A 34 -0.85 17.32 6.32
CA ARG A 34 -1.32 18.68 6.64
C ARG A 34 -2.35 19.25 5.66
N ASN A 35 -2.17 19.05 4.35
CA ASN A 35 -2.95 19.74 3.31
C ASN A 35 -3.53 18.80 2.25
N ARG A 36 -3.33 17.48 2.38
CA ARG A 36 -3.73 16.49 1.39
C ARG A 36 -4.25 15.24 2.06
N ILE A 37 -5.34 14.72 1.49
CA ILE A 37 -5.94 13.45 1.88
C ILE A 37 -5.76 12.49 0.71
N ILE A 38 -5.37 11.27 1.04
CA ILE A 38 -5.26 10.12 0.13
C ILE A 38 -6.19 9.04 0.66
N ASP A 39 -7.15 8.60 -0.13
CA ASP A 39 -7.97 7.44 0.18
C ASP A 39 -7.55 6.26 -0.68
N ILE A 40 -7.25 5.13 -0.04
CA ILE A 40 -6.86 3.88 -0.70
C ILE A 40 -7.94 2.84 -0.42
N ARG A 41 -8.49 2.25 -1.47
CA ARG A 41 -9.52 1.20 -1.37
C ARG A 41 -9.09 -0.05 -2.11
N SER A 42 -9.61 -1.17 -1.65
CA SER A 42 -9.36 -2.49 -2.23
C SER A 42 -10.65 -3.25 -2.50
N GLN A 43 -10.71 -3.95 -3.65
CA GLN A 43 -11.76 -4.90 -3.99
C GLN A 43 -11.11 -6.13 -4.63
N GLY A 44 -11.03 -7.25 -3.88
CA GLY A 44 -10.15 -8.35 -4.27
C GLY A 44 -8.70 -7.87 -4.36
N ASP A 45 -8.02 -8.18 -5.47
CA ASP A 45 -6.63 -7.74 -5.73
C ASP A 45 -6.53 -6.33 -6.32
N ARG A 46 -7.68 -5.70 -6.61
CA ARG A 46 -7.72 -4.35 -7.18
C ARG A 46 -7.50 -3.32 -6.09
N LEU A 47 -6.51 -2.44 -6.29
CA LEU A 47 -6.26 -1.29 -5.43
C LEU A 47 -6.54 0.02 -6.21
N CYS A 48 -7.23 0.94 -5.56
CA CYS A 48 -7.53 2.26 -6.10
C CYS A 48 -7.12 3.35 -5.12
N PHE A 49 -6.63 4.43 -5.70
CA PHE A 49 -6.15 5.64 -5.04
C PHE A 49 -7.11 6.78 -5.38
N GLN A 50 -7.41 7.61 -4.41
CA GLN A 50 -8.01 8.91 -4.65
C GLN A 50 -7.32 9.96 -3.80
N SER A 51 -6.97 11.09 -4.38
CA SER A 51 -6.44 12.21 -3.60
C SER A 51 -7.18 13.50 -3.86
N PHE A 52 -7.34 14.27 -2.79
CA PHE A 52 -7.92 15.60 -2.84
C PHE A 52 -6.87 16.63 -2.43
N SER A 53 -6.62 17.60 -3.31
CA SER A 53 -5.69 18.71 -3.09
C SER A 53 -6.06 19.87 -4.00
N ASN A 54 -6.05 21.11 -3.48
CA ASN A 54 -6.22 22.34 -4.27
C ASN A 54 -7.39 22.28 -5.26
N ASN A 55 -8.58 21.92 -4.79
CA ASN A 55 -9.79 21.80 -5.62
C ASN A 55 -9.67 20.80 -6.77
N ARG A 56 -8.78 19.82 -6.63
CA ARG A 56 -8.60 18.75 -7.60
C ARG A 56 -8.77 17.42 -6.90
N LEU A 57 -9.63 16.59 -7.48
CA LEU A 57 -9.83 15.20 -7.13
C LEU A 57 -9.19 14.34 -8.22
N VAL A 58 -8.20 13.53 -7.86
CA VAL A 58 -7.60 12.53 -8.76
C VAL A 58 -8.02 11.16 -8.25
N THR A 59 -8.53 10.31 -9.14
CA THR A 59 -8.84 8.90 -8.86
C THR A 59 -8.11 8.03 -9.85
N ALA A 60 -7.35 7.05 -9.39
CA ALA A 60 -6.52 6.23 -10.26
C ALA A 60 -6.31 4.85 -9.67
N SER A 61 -6.08 3.87 -10.53
CA SER A 61 -5.71 2.54 -10.04
C SER A 61 -4.26 2.44 -9.64
N ILE A 62 -4.00 1.54 -8.70
CA ILE A 62 -2.69 1.28 -8.13
C ILE A 62 -2.17 -0.05 -8.69
N SER A 63 -0.88 -0.08 -9.02
CA SER A 63 -0.18 -1.30 -9.41
C SER A 63 1.17 -1.38 -8.70
N ARG A 64 1.73 -2.58 -8.55
CA ARG A 64 3.10 -2.73 -8.06
C ARG A 64 4.08 -2.15 -9.08
N ASP A 65 5.04 -1.35 -8.61
CA ASP A 65 6.10 -0.83 -9.47
C ASP A 65 7.08 -1.97 -9.80
N ARG A 66 7.14 -2.34 -11.08
CA ARG A 66 8.00 -3.45 -11.55
C ARG A 66 9.48 -3.08 -11.54
N SER A 67 9.81 -1.79 -11.50
CA SER A 67 11.19 -1.30 -11.44
C SER A 67 11.71 -1.22 -10.00
N ASN A 68 10.80 -1.10 -9.02
CA ASN A 68 11.13 -1.16 -7.61
C ASN A 68 9.97 -1.81 -6.84
N ASN A 69 10.13 -3.10 -6.52
CA ASN A 69 9.07 -3.93 -5.96
C ASN A 69 8.55 -3.45 -4.60
N ASP A 70 9.26 -2.57 -3.91
CA ASP A 70 8.84 -2.01 -2.63
C ASP A 70 7.76 -0.94 -2.81
N PHE A 71 7.71 -0.31 -3.99
CA PHE A 71 6.77 0.78 -4.28
C PHE A 71 5.56 0.30 -5.07
N TYR A 72 4.49 1.05 -4.88
CA TYR A 72 3.29 1.00 -5.70
C TYR A 72 3.25 2.26 -6.56
N LYS A 73 2.86 2.10 -7.81
CA LYS A 73 2.61 3.18 -8.76
C LYS A 73 1.13 3.49 -8.84
N VAL A 74 0.79 4.77 -8.74
CA VAL A 74 -0.53 5.28 -9.11
C VAL A 74 -0.53 5.53 -10.62
N ASN A 75 -1.42 4.86 -11.34
CA ASN A 75 -1.42 4.88 -12.81
C ASN A 75 -1.63 6.28 -13.38
N GLU A 76 -0.98 6.54 -14.52
CA GLU A 76 -0.94 7.85 -15.21
C GLU A 76 -0.41 9.03 -14.38
N THR A 77 0.18 8.79 -13.21
CA THR A 77 0.81 9.84 -12.40
C THR A 77 2.27 9.54 -12.07
N GLU A 78 2.98 10.56 -11.58
CA GLU A 78 4.30 10.40 -10.97
C GLU A 78 4.24 9.90 -9.52
N GLU A 79 3.05 9.83 -8.92
CA GLU A 79 2.87 9.43 -7.54
C GLU A 79 3.33 7.98 -7.32
N ARG A 80 4.09 7.79 -6.25
CA ARG A 80 4.45 6.49 -5.69
C ARG A 80 3.94 6.39 -4.28
N LEU A 81 3.57 5.18 -3.89
CA LEU A 81 3.13 4.84 -2.56
C LEU A 81 4.06 3.77 -1.99
N TYR A 82 4.46 3.91 -0.74
CA TYR A 82 5.25 2.93 -0.02
C TYR A 82 4.67 2.75 1.38
N GLN A 83 4.42 1.50 1.77
CA GLN A 83 3.97 1.16 3.11
C GLN A 83 5.19 0.99 4.02
N GLU A 84 5.49 2.02 4.81
CA GLU A 84 6.64 1.99 5.74
C GLU A 84 6.34 1.10 6.95
N GLU A 85 5.17 1.28 7.53
CA GLU A 85 4.66 0.51 8.67
C GLU A 85 3.13 0.54 8.66
N LEU A 86 2.47 -0.29 9.47
CA LEU A 86 1.01 -0.27 9.56
C LEU A 86 0.50 1.13 9.94
N GLY A 87 -0.49 1.63 9.20
CA GLY A 87 -1.06 2.96 9.42
C GLY A 87 -0.19 4.14 8.96
N ARG A 88 0.95 3.92 8.28
CA ARG A 88 1.74 5.01 7.68
C ARG A 88 2.23 4.65 6.29
N ILE A 89 2.07 5.62 5.39
CA ILE A 89 2.57 5.52 4.01
C ILE A 89 3.46 6.71 3.69
N LEU A 90 4.43 6.50 2.80
CA LEU A 90 5.06 7.56 2.06
C LEU A 90 4.36 7.71 0.71
N ALA A 91 4.01 8.95 0.35
CA ALA A 91 3.36 9.25 -0.92
C ALA A 91 3.93 10.51 -1.59
N GLY A 92 4.08 10.46 -2.92
CA GLY A 92 4.55 11.55 -3.75
C GLY A 92 5.40 11.05 -4.92
N PRO A 93 5.98 11.96 -5.74
CA PRO A 93 7.06 11.60 -6.65
C PRO A 93 8.22 10.97 -5.87
N LEU A 94 8.97 10.04 -6.49
CA LEU A 94 10.08 9.33 -5.80
C LEU A 94 11.09 10.26 -5.11
N HIS A 95 11.34 11.43 -5.69
CA HIS A 95 12.31 12.42 -5.19
C HIS A 95 11.72 13.37 -4.13
N GLN A 96 10.42 13.27 -3.83
CA GLN A 96 9.66 14.15 -2.93
C GLN A 96 8.60 13.37 -2.14
N LEU A 97 8.94 12.17 -1.67
CA LEU A 97 8.05 11.38 -0.84
C LEU A 97 7.76 12.09 0.48
N GLN A 98 6.48 12.15 0.85
CA GLN A 98 6.03 12.76 2.10
C GLN A 98 5.30 11.73 2.96
N PRO A 99 5.42 11.81 4.29
CA PRO A 99 4.71 10.91 5.19
C PRO A 99 3.23 11.29 5.31
N TYR A 100 2.38 10.27 5.33
CA TYR A 100 0.97 10.36 5.66
C TYR A 100 0.66 9.37 6.76
N ALA A 101 -0.21 9.78 7.68
CA ALA A 101 -0.72 8.91 8.74
C ALA A 101 -2.16 8.50 8.41
N LEU A 102 -2.50 7.27 8.76
CA LEU A 102 -3.87 6.79 8.72
C LEU A 102 -4.74 7.70 9.59
N SER A 103 -5.78 8.25 8.98
CA SER A 103 -6.78 9.05 9.65
C SER A 103 -7.84 8.13 10.25
N ASN A 104 -8.31 8.48 11.45
CA ASN A 104 -9.45 7.83 12.07
C ASN A 104 -10.78 8.23 11.42
N ASP A 105 -10.77 9.27 10.56
CA ASP A 105 -11.94 9.78 9.83
C ASP A 105 -12.22 8.93 8.58
N TYR A 106 -12.21 7.61 8.73
CA TYR A 106 -12.58 6.69 7.67
C TYR A 106 -14.08 6.81 7.39
N SER A 107 -14.44 7.58 6.38
CA SER A 107 -15.79 7.50 5.84
C SER A 107 -15.86 6.23 4.98
N GLY A 108 -16.70 5.27 5.36
CA GLY A 108 -16.93 4.05 4.56
C GLY A 108 -17.58 4.33 3.19
N ASN A 109 -17.92 5.58 2.89
CA ASN A 109 -18.58 5.97 1.67
C ASN A 109 -17.59 6.03 0.51
N VAL A 110 -17.86 5.23 -0.52
CA VAL A 110 -17.12 5.18 -1.78
C VAL A 110 -17.87 6.06 -2.78
N ASN A 111 -17.24 7.13 -3.25
CA ASN A 111 -17.84 7.97 -4.30
C ASN A 111 -17.84 7.25 -5.67
N PRO A 112 -18.61 7.75 -6.66
CA PRO A 112 -18.77 7.08 -7.95
C PRO A 112 -17.44 6.79 -8.68
N LEU A 113 -16.52 7.75 -8.73
CA LEU A 113 -15.22 7.56 -9.39
C LEU A 113 -14.38 6.45 -8.73
N MET A 114 -14.40 6.40 -7.39
CA MET A 114 -13.72 5.32 -6.67
C MET A 114 -14.40 3.97 -6.94
N ARG A 115 -15.74 3.93 -7.05
CA ARG A 115 -16.48 2.72 -7.40
C ARG A 115 -16.09 2.23 -8.80
N GLU A 116 -16.12 3.13 -9.78
CA GLU A 116 -15.73 2.83 -11.16
C GLU A 116 -14.30 2.30 -11.24
N CYS A 117 -13.35 2.91 -10.52
CA CYS A 117 -11.97 2.42 -10.46
C CYS A 117 -11.87 0.98 -9.91
N LEU A 118 -12.66 0.66 -8.88
CA LEU A 118 -12.66 -0.65 -8.23
C LEU A 118 -13.33 -1.74 -9.07
N ASP A 119 -14.35 -1.38 -9.84
CA ASP A 119 -15.08 -2.31 -10.71
C ASP A 119 -14.39 -2.51 -12.08
N ASP A 120 -13.57 -1.54 -12.53
CA ASP A 120 -12.74 -1.68 -13.74
C ASP A 120 -11.46 -2.47 -13.47
N ASN A 121 -11.28 -3.57 -14.22
CA ASN A 121 -10.09 -4.42 -14.16
C ASN A 121 -8.87 -3.85 -14.94
N GLY A 122 -9.06 -2.78 -15.70
CA GLY A 122 -8.03 -2.12 -16.52
C GLY A 122 -7.15 -1.13 -15.76
N ARG A 123 -6.31 -0.38 -16.50
CA ARG A 123 -5.69 0.85 -15.97
C ARG A 123 -6.79 1.91 -15.92
N TYR A 124 -6.94 2.57 -14.78
CA TYR A 124 -7.97 3.59 -14.55
C TYR A 124 -7.30 4.89 -14.12
N TYR A 125 -7.78 6.00 -14.67
CA TYR A 125 -7.38 7.36 -14.29
C TYR A 125 -8.50 8.34 -14.62
N GLU A 126 -8.89 9.13 -13.63
CA GLU A 126 -9.83 10.25 -13.78
C GLU A 126 -9.38 11.42 -12.91
N GLU A 127 -9.51 12.64 -13.45
CA GLU A 127 -9.17 13.88 -12.77
C GLU A 127 -10.33 14.87 -12.92
N VAL A 128 -10.85 15.35 -11.78
CA VAL A 128 -11.95 16.30 -11.73
C VAL A 128 -11.54 17.53 -10.94
N GLN A 129 -11.82 18.70 -11.50
CA GLN A 129 -11.71 19.96 -10.79
C GLN A 129 -13.00 20.20 -10.00
N THR A 130 -12.90 20.23 -8.68
CA THR A 130 -14.03 20.46 -7.79
C THR A 130 -14.24 21.97 -7.63
N VAL A 131 -15.33 22.49 -8.18
CA VAL A 131 -15.78 23.85 -7.82
C VAL A 131 -16.28 23.84 -6.38
N GLY A 132 -15.69 24.70 -5.55
CA GLY A 132 -16.13 24.94 -4.16
C GLY A 132 -17.39 25.79 -4.09
#